data_AF-A0A0D7ESU0-F1
#
_entry.id   AF-A0A0D7ESU0-F1
#
_cell.length_a   1.000
_cell.length_b   1.000
_cell.length_c   1.000
_cell.angle_alpha   90.00
_cell.angle_beta   90.00
_cell.angle_gamma   90.00
#
_symmetry.space_group_name_H-M   'P 1'
#
loop_
_entity.id
_entity.type
_entity.pdbx_description
1 polymer ?
#
loop_
_entity_poly.entity_id
_entity_poly.type
_entity_poly.pdbx_seq_one_letter_code
_entity_poly.pdbx_strand_id
1 'polypeptide(L)'
;GGFAGGYVARRYTLAASLWIGGSLQALANLSFAWLALVGVNQWALASAITAENFTSAIGTVIFVAYLSALCKNPLHTATQYALLTALAAVGRTYLSSGAGYVAETTGWPAFFVICVAVAVPSLILLAWLQRRGHFTELGPVRV
;
A
#
# COMPACT_ATOMS: atom_id res chain seq x y z
N GLY A 1 1.76 -13.39 -1.86
CA GLY A 1 2.09 -11.96 -1.87
C GLY A 1 3.46 -11.69 -1.28
N GLY A 2 3.70 -12.02 0.00
CA GLY A 2 4.94 -11.65 0.70
C GLY A 2 6.24 -12.06 -0.02
N PHE A 3 6.36 -13.32 -0.46
CA PHE A 3 7.53 -13.78 -1.24
C PHE A 3 7.72 -13.01 -2.56
N ALA A 4 6.61 -12.73 -3.27
CA ALA A 4 6.65 -11.95 -4.51
C ALA A 4 7.07 -10.50 -4.24
N GLY A 5 6.57 -9.89 -3.16
CA GLY A 5 6.96 -8.54 -2.74
C GLY A 5 8.43 -8.46 -2.34
N GLY A 6 8.96 -9.48 -1.67
CA GLY A 6 10.39 -9.59 -1.35
C GLY A 6 11.26 -9.75 -2.60
N TYR A 7 10.81 -10.54 -3.57
CA TYR A 7 11.50 -10.67 -4.87
C TYR A 7 11.53 -9.35 -5.64
N VAL A 8 10.40 -8.63 -5.71
CA VAL A 8 10.32 -7.30 -6.35
C VAL A 8 11.21 -6.29 -5.63
N ALA A 9 11.17 -6.25 -4.30
CA ALA A 9 11.99 -5.37 -3.49
C ALA A 9 13.50 -5.62 -3.66
N ARG A 10 13.90 -6.88 -3.87
CA ARG A 10 15.30 -7.25 -4.12
C ARG A 10 15.76 -6.97 -5.55
N ARG A 11 14.86 -7.11 -6.54
CA ARG A 11 15.21 -6.99 -7.97
C ARG A 11 15.17 -5.55 -8.48
N TYR A 12 14.27 -4.73 -7.97
CA TYR A 12 14.02 -3.36 -8.43
C TYR A 12 14.44 -2.30 -7.41
N THR A 13 14.66 -1.07 -7.89
CA THR A 13 14.90 0.08 -7.00
C THR A 13 13.70 0.33 -6.09
N LEU A 14 13.94 0.87 -4.88
CA LEU A 14 12.91 1.16 -3.89
C LEU A 14 11.72 1.94 -4.47
N ALA A 15 12.00 2.96 -5.30
CA ALA A 15 10.97 3.75 -5.98
C ALA A 15 10.09 2.90 -6.92
N ALA A 16 10.71 2.07 -7.78
CA ALA A 16 9.98 1.19 -8.69
C ALA A 16 9.15 0.14 -7.92
N SER A 17 9.68 -0.41 -6.83
CA SER A 17 8.95 -1.32 -5.96
C SER A 17 7.72 -0.64 -5.36
N LEU A 18 7.88 0.57 -4.82
CA LEU A 18 6.78 1.35 -4.25
C LEU A 18 5.68 1.68 -5.28
N TRP A 19 6.05 2.00 -6.52
CA TRP A 19 5.10 2.17 -7.62
C TRP A 19 4.35 0.88 -7.93
N ILE A 20 5.05 -0.25 -8.07
CA ILE A 20 4.43 -1.56 -8.34
C ILE A 20 3.44 -1.92 -7.23
N GLY A 21 3.84 -1.78 -5.97
CA GLY A 21 2.98 -2.07 -4.82
C GLY A 21 1.74 -1.17 -4.77
N GLY A 22 1.92 0.15 -4.91
CA GLY A 22 0.83 1.12 -4.88
C GLY A 22 -0.14 0.96 -6.05
N SER A 23 0.36 0.77 -7.27
CA SER A 23 -0.46 0.58 -8.46
C SER A 23 -1.22 -0.75 -8.42
N LEU A 24 -0.59 -1.85 -8.01
CA LEU A 24 -1.29 -3.11 -7.84
C LEU A 24 -2.40 -2.97 -6.78
N GLN A 25 -2.13 -2.30 -5.65
CA GLN A 25 -3.12 -2.17 -4.58
C GLN A 25 -4.31 -1.29 -4.99
N ALA A 26 -4.07 -0.25 -5.80
CA ALA A 26 -5.14 0.53 -6.40
C ALA A 26 -5.98 -0.31 -7.38
N LEU A 27 -5.33 -1.13 -8.23
CA LEU A 27 -6.02 -2.04 -9.15
C LEU A 27 -6.86 -3.09 -8.41
N ALA A 28 -6.35 -3.62 -7.30
CA ALA A 28 -7.11 -4.56 -6.46
C ALA A 28 -8.37 -3.89 -5.87
N ASN A 29 -8.30 -2.64 -5.40
CA ASN A 29 -9.48 -1.89 -4.95
C ASN A 29 -10.48 -1.63 -6.09
N LEU A 30 -9.98 -1.37 -7.31
CA LEU A 30 -10.85 -1.20 -8.49
C LEU A 30 -11.64 -2.49 -8.82
N SER A 31 -11.03 -3.66 -8.59
CA SER A 31 -11.72 -4.94 -8.81
C SER A 31 -12.92 -5.15 -7.88
N PHE A 32 -12.90 -4.59 -6.67
CA PHE A 32 -14.06 -4.58 -5.78
C PHE A 32 -15.15 -3.61 -6.22
N ALA A 33 -14.78 -2.45 -6.80
CA ALA A 33 -15.77 -1.54 -7.40
C ALA A 33 -16.50 -2.22 -8.57
N TRP A 34 -15.79 -2.99 -9.39
CA TRP A 34 -16.38 -3.80 -10.46
C TRP A 34 -17.27 -4.92 -9.91
N LEU A 35 -16.83 -5.62 -8.86
CA LEU A 35 -17.62 -6.67 -8.20
C LEU A 35 -18.93 -6.12 -7.63
N ALA A 36 -18.91 -4.90 -7.10
CA ALA A 36 -20.10 -4.22 -6.58
C ALA A 36 -21.17 -3.92 -7.65
N LEU A 37 -20.78 -3.86 -8.94
CA LEU A 37 -21.69 -3.65 -10.07
C LEU A 37 -22.23 -4.97 -10.67
N VAL A 38 -21.45 -6.06 -10.62
CA VAL A 38 -21.78 -7.36 -11.24
C VAL A 38 -22.75 -8.19 -10.38
N GLY A 39 -22.82 -7.94 -9.07
CA GLY A 39 -23.73 -8.64 -8.16
C GLY A 39 -23.09 -9.85 -7.46
N VAL A 40 -23.93 -10.71 -6.86
CA VAL A 40 -23.50 -11.77 -5.91
C VAL A 40 -22.96 -12.99 -6.67
N ASN A 41 -21.66 -12.97 -7.00
CA ASN A 41 -20.97 -14.13 -7.57
C ASN A 41 -19.81 -14.55 -6.67
N GLN A 42 -19.94 -15.73 -6.04
CA GLN A 42 -18.97 -16.26 -5.08
C GLN A 42 -17.58 -16.47 -5.69
N TRP A 43 -17.50 -16.85 -6.97
CA TRP A 43 -16.23 -17.03 -7.66
C TRP A 43 -15.52 -15.70 -7.92
N ALA A 44 -16.29 -14.67 -8.30
CA ALA A 44 -15.77 -13.33 -8.51
C ALA A 44 -15.28 -12.72 -7.18
N LEU A 45 -16.04 -12.89 -6.10
CA LEU A 45 -15.63 -12.48 -4.74
C LEU A 45 -14.34 -13.17 -4.29
N ALA A 46 -14.26 -14.49 -4.43
CA ALA A 46 -13.07 -15.26 -4.04
C ALA A 46 -11.82 -14.82 -4.81
N SER A 47 -11.96 -14.58 -6.12
CA SER A 47 -10.86 -14.08 -6.96
C SER A 47 -10.41 -12.67 -6.54
N ALA A 48 -11.34 -11.76 -6.27
CA ALA A 48 -11.04 -10.39 -5.85
C ALA A 48 -10.33 -10.35 -4.49
N ILE A 49 -10.83 -11.11 -3.51
CA ILE A 49 -10.22 -11.21 -2.18
C ILE A 49 -8.83 -11.83 -2.28
N THR A 50 -8.64 -12.86 -3.10
CA THR A 50 -7.32 -13.48 -3.29
C THR A 50 -6.33 -12.49 -3.92
N ALA A 51 -6.76 -11.76 -4.95
CA ALA A 51 -5.94 -10.73 -5.59
C ALA A 51 -5.59 -9.58 -4.64
N GLU A 52 -6.54 -9.13 -3.83
CA GLU A 52 -6.32 -8.08 -2.83
C GLU A 52 -5.34 -8.53 -1.75
N ASN A 53 -5.55 -9.69 -1.13
CA ASN A 53 -4.64 -10.21 -0.11
C ASN A 53 -3.24 -10.43 -0.67
N PHE A 54 -3.15 -10.93 -1.91
CA PHE A 54 -1.86 -11.12 -2.57
C PHE A 54 -1.12 -9.80 -2.74
N THR A 55 -1.83 -8.77 -3.19
CA THR A 55 -1.29 -7.44 -3.45
C THR A 55 -0.98 -6.66 -2.17
N SER A 56 -1.84 -6.77 -1.16
CA SER A 56 -1.66 -6.16 0.15
C SER A 56 -0.42 -6.69 0.85
N ALA A 57 -0.15 -7.98 0.72
CA ALA A 57 1.09 -8.58 1.21
C ALA A 57 2.33 -8.08 0.43
N ILE A 58 2.23 -7.79 -0.87
CA ILE A 58 3.33 -7.17 -1.64
C ILE A 58 3.60 -5.75 -1.12
N GLY A 59 2.54 -4.93 -1.01
CA GLY A 59 2.64 -3.55 -0.51
C GLY A 59 3.24 -3.48 0.89
N THR A 60 2.83 -4.37 1.80
CA THR A 60 3.36 -4.45 3.16
C THR A 60 4.87 -4.74 3.19
N VAL A 61 5.35 -5.70 2.38
CA VAL A 61 6.78 -6.03 2.34
C VAL A 61 7.61 -4.86 1.79
N ILE A 62 7.12 -4.19 0.75
CA ILE A 62 7.79 -3.03 0.17
C ILE A 62 7.79 -1.86 1.15
N PHE A 63 6.70 -1.65 1.89
CA PHE A 63 6.60 -0.61 2.91
C PHE A 63 7.58 -0.85 4.06
N VAL A 64 7.70 -2.08 4.55
CA VAL A 64 8.70 -2.45 5.55
C VAL A 64 10.11 -2.19 5.03
N ALA A 65 10.43 -2.59 3.79
CA ALA A 65 11.72 -2.31 3.18
C ALA A 65 12.01 -0.79 3.07
N TYR A 66 10.99 0.01 2.77
CA TYR A 66 11.09 1.47 2.76
C TYR A 66 11.37 2.04 4.15
N LEU A 67 10.64 1.61 5.19
CA LEU A 67 10.90 2.03 6.56
C LEU A 67 12.30 1.65 7.02
N SER A 68 12.76 0.44 6.70
CA SER A 68 14.12 0.01 7.00
C SER A 68 15.18 0.88 6.31
N ALA A 69 14.93 1.32 5.07
CA ALA A 69 15.83 2.22 4.35
C ALA A 69 15.93 3.62 5.00
N LEU A 70 14.84 4.11 5.60
CA LEU A 70 14.80 5.40 6.32
C LEU A 70 15.58 5.36 7.63
N CYS A 71 15.67 4.20 8.28
CA CYS A 71 16.39 4.01 9.54
C CYS A 71 17.91 3.86 9.31
N LYS A 72 18.58 4.96 8.95
CA LYS A 72 20.01 4.96 8.60
C LYS A 72 20.96 5.06 9.82
N ASN A 73 20.44 5.38 11.01
CA ASN A 73 21.27 5.74 12.16
C ASN A 73 21.51 4.54 13.10
N PRO A 74 22.71 3.92 13.12
CA PRO A 74 22.97 2.64 13.79
C PRO A 74 22.77 2.64 15.32
N LEU A 75 22.71 3.81 15.96
CA LEU A 75 22.51 3.95 17.41
C LEU A 75 21.03 3.94 17.83
N HIS A 76 20.09 4.26 16.94
CA HIS A 76 18.66 4.42 17.25
C HIS A 76 17.73 3.77 16.22
N THR A 77 18.23 2.82 15.42
CA THR A 77 17.46 2.16 14.35
C THR A 77 16.16 1.53 14.86
N ALA A 78 16.20 0.88 16.02
CA ALA A 78 15.03 0.19 16.59
C ALA A 78 13.93 1.18 17.01
N THR A 79 14.28 2.29 17.64
CA THR A 79 13.30 3.30 18.08
C THR A 79 12.74 4.08 16.90
N GLN A 80 13.56 4.42 15.90
CA GLN A 80 13.10 5.06 14.67
C GLN A 80 12.12 4.18 13.90
N TYR A 81 12.46 2.90 13.73
CA TYR A 81 11.59 1.94 13.06
C TYR A 81 10.27 1.75 13.81
N ALA A 82 10.32 1.62 15.14
CA ALA A 82 9.13 1.51 15.98
C ALA A 82 8.24 2.76 15.86
N LEU A 83 8.82 3.96 15.88
CA LEU A 83 8.08 5.22 15.78
C LEU A 83 7.43 5.40 14.41
N LEU A 84 8.14 5.08 13.33
CA LEU A 84 7.59 5.12 11.97
C LEU A 84 6.47 4.08 11.77
N THR A 85 6.66 2.87 12.28
CA THR A 85 5.65 1.80 12.22
C THR A 85 4.42 2.17 13.04
N ALA A 86 4.60 2.74 14.22
CA ALA A 86 3.50 3.22 15.06
C ALA A 86 2.71 4.33 14.35
N LEU A 87 3.39 5.30 13.74
CA LEU A 87 2.74 6.36 12.98
C LEU A 87 1.91 5.80 11.80
N ALA A 88 2.48 4.84 11.06
CA ALA A 88 1.76 4.16 9.98
C ALA A 88 0.51 3.41 10.49
N ALA A 89 0.63 2.73 11.64
CA ALA A 89 -0.48 2.02 12.26
C ALA A 89 -1.61 2.97 12.73
N VAL A 90 -1.26 4.14 13.28
CA VAL A 90 -2.24 5.17 13.67
C VAL A 90 -3.04 5.66 12.46
N GLY A 91 -2.37 6.02 11.37
CA GLY A 91 -3.03 6.47 10.15
C GLY A 91 -3.99 5.42 9.58
N ARG A 92 -3.54 4.17 9.50
CA ARG A 92 -4.38 3.03 9.07
C ARG A 92 -5.60 2.86 9.96
N THR A 93 -5.43 2.94 11.28
CA THR A 93 -6.51 2.67 12.25
C THR A 93 -7.57 3.75 12.22
N TYR A 94 -7.15 5.02 12.10
CA TYR A 94 -8.06 6.16 12.01
C TYR A 94 -8.88 6.14 10.71
N LEU A 95 -8.25 5.80 9.59
CA LEU A 95 -8.96 5.64 8.31
C LEU A 95 -9.91 4.42 8.34
N SER A 96 -9.46 3.31 8.95
CA SER A 96 -10.25 2.09 9.04
C SER A 96 -11.45 2.20 9.99
N SER A 97 -11.39 3.02 11.04
CA SER A 97 -12.50 3.17 11.98
C SER A 97 -13.68 3.94 11.37
N GLY A 98 -13.41 4.96 10.55
CA GLY A 98 -14.44 5.73 9.84
C GLY A 98 -14.98 5.03 8.59
N ALA A 99 -14.23 4.09 8.03
CA ALA A 99 -14.57 3.42 6.77
C ALA A 99 -15.94 2.71 6.79
N GLY A 100 -16.31 2.07 7.92
CA GLY A 100 -17.58 1.36 8.05
C GLY A 100 -18.80 2.29 7.97
N TYR A 101 -18.73 3.44 8.65
CA TYR A 101 -19.80 4.45 8.63
C TYR A 101 -19.97 5.07 7.23
N VAL A 102 -18.86 5.32 6.52
CA VAL A 102 -18.89 5.82 5.14
C VAL A 102 -19.48 4.77 4.19
N ALA A 103 -19.15 3.48 4.37
CA ALA A 103 -19.71 2.41 3.56
C ALA A 103 -21.23 2.26 3.76
N GLU A 104 -21.72 2.41 4.99
CA GLU A 104 -23.14 2.33 5.33
C GLU A 104 -23.95 3.52 4.76
N THR A 105 -23.38 4.72 4.75
CA THR A 105 -24.06 5.94 4.27
C THR A 105 -23.98 6.15 2.76
N THR A 106 -22.86 5.78 2.13
CA THR A 106 -22.62 6.03 0.68
C THR A 106 -22.90 4.81 -0.20
N GLY A 107 -23.02 3.62 0.40
CA GLY A 107 -23.10 2.36 -0.31
C GLY A 107 -21.73 1.83 -0.76
N TRP A 108 -21.63 0.51 -0.86
CA TRP A 108 -20.41 -0.20 -1.22
C TRP A 108 -19.74 0.26 -2.53
N PRO A 109 -20.46 0.55 -3.64
CA PRO A 109 -19.82 0.99 -4.87
C PRO A 109 -19.10 2.34 -4.72
N ALA A 110 -19.74 3.32 -4.10
CA ALA A 110 -19.16 4.64 -3.88
C ALA A 110 -17.98 4.59 -2.91
N PHE A 111 -18.06 3.74 -1.88
CA PHE A 111 -16.95 3.52 -0.95
C PHE A 111 -15.67 3.03 -1.65
N PHE A 112 -15.77 2.04 -2.54
CA PHE A 112 -14.59 1.56 -3.29
C PHE A 112 -14.03 2.63 -4.25
N VAL A 113 -14.90 3.44 -4.87
CA VAL A 113 -14.46 4.57 -5.70
C VAL A 113 -13.72 5.62 -4.86
N ILE A 114 -14.22 5.93 -3.65
CA ILE A 114 -13.54 6.83 -2.71
C ILE A 114 -12.18 6.24 -2.29
N CYS A 115 -12.09 4.93 -2.02
CA CYS A 115 -10.80 4.29 -1.72
C CYS A 115 -9.79 4.43 -2.87
N VAL A 116 -10.24 4.25 -4.11
CA VAL A 116 -9.39 4.46 -5.30
C VAL A 116 -8.99 5.93 -5.42
N ALA A 117 -9.92 6.86 -5.19
CA ALA A 117 -9.62 8.30 -5.21
C ALA A 117 -8.61 8.70 -4.12
N VAL A 118 -8.68 8.10 -2.93
CA VAL A 118 -7.72 8.29 -1.83
C VAL A 118 -6.36 7.64 -2.11
N ALA A 119 -6.30 6.63 -2.99
CA ALA A 119 -5.03 6.09 -3.47
C ALA A 119 -4.30 7.04 -4.44
N VAL A 120 -5.01 7.93 -5.15
CA VAL A 120 -4.39 8.91 -6.06
C VAL A 120 -3.41 9.86 -5.34
N PRO A 121 -3.75 10.54 -4.24
CA PRO A 121 -2.82 11.45 -3.57
C PRO A 121 -1.57 10.72 -3.03
N SER A 122 -1.68 9.44 -2.65
CA SER A 122 -0.51 8.66 -2.21
C SER A 122 0.48 8.44 -3.37
N LEU A 123 -0.03 8.12 -4.58
CA LEU A 123 0.80 7.98 -5.78
C LEU A 123 1.38 9.31 -6.25
N ILE A 124 0.63 10.42 -6.13
CA ILE A 124 1.13 11.77 -6.42
C ILE A 124 2.28 12.13 -5.47
N LEU A 125 2.13 11.84 -4.18
CA LEU A 125 3.18 12.08 -3.19
C LEU A 125 4.44 11.27 -3.52
N LEU A 126 4.27 10.02 -3.97
CA LEU A 126 5.36 9.16 -4.43
C LEU A 126 6.10 9.75 -5.63
N ALA A 127 5.34 10.22 -6.63
CA ALA A 127 5.89 10.91 -7.80
C ALA A 127 6.66 12.18 -7.40
N TRP A 128 6.14 12.95 -6.44
CA TRP A 128 6.78 14.16 -5.95
C TRP A 128 8.06 13.86 -5.18
N LEU A 129 8.07 12.84 -4.31
CA LEU A 129 9.25 12.38 -3.58
C LEU A 129 10.36 11.91 -4.53
N GLN A 130 9.96 11.22 -5.61
CA GLN A 130 10.87 10.78 -6.66
C GLN A 130 11.48 11.96 -7.43
N ARG A 131 10.67 12.99 -7.75
CA ARG A 131 11.17 14.22 -8.38
C ARG A 131 12.15 15.00 -7.50
N ARG A 132 12.01 14.92 -6.17
CA ARG A 132 12.96 15.53 -5.22
C ARG A 132 14.23 14.71 -4.99
N GLY A 133 14.37 13.55 -5.63
CA GLY A 133 15.56 12.71 -5.50
C GLY A 133 15.71 12.03 -4.14
N HIS A 134 14.66 11.97 -3.31
CA HIS A 134 14.70 11.37 -1.95
C HIS A 134 15.24 9.93 -1.96
N PHE A 135 14.87 9.15 -2.97
CA PHE A 135 15.33 7.77 -3.13
C PHE A 135 16.81 7.63 -3.49
N THR A 136 17.45 8.71 -3.96
CA THR A 136 18.89 8.75 -4.27
C THR A 136 19.72 8.81 -2.99
N GLU A 137 19.21 9.50 -1.96
CA GLU A 137 19.87 9.62 -0.65
C GLU A 137 19.77 8.33 0.18
N LEU A 138 18.75 7.51 -0.08
CA LEU A 138 18.51 6.25 0.64
C LEU A 138 19.50 5.13 0.26
N GLY A 139 20.25 5.27 -0.84
CA GLY A 139 21.22 4.26 -1.30
C GLY A 139 20.57 2.92 -1.69
N PRO A 140 21.32 1.99 -2.30
CA PRO A 140 20.79 0.67 -2.60
C PRO A 140 20.54 -0.08 -1.29
N VAL A 141 19.27 -0.40 -1.00
CA VAL A 141 18.92 -1.33 0.08
C VAL A 141 19.45 -2.70 -0.33
N ARG A 142 20.62 -3.07 0.20
CA ARG A 142 21.14 -4.44 0.08
C ARG A 142 20.39 -5.28 1.10
N VAL A 143 19.29 -5.88 0.66
CA VAL A 143 18.60 -6.96 1.38
C VAL A 143 19.43 -8.23 1.28
#